data_AF-A0A1Q7W9C8-F1
#
_entry.id   AF-A0A1Q7W9C8-F1
#
_cell.length_a   1.000
_cell.length_b   1.000
_cell.length_c   1.000
_cell.angle_alpha   90.00
_cell.angle_beta   90.00
_cell.angle_gamma   90.00
#
_symmetry.space_group_name_H-M   'P 1'
#
loop_
_entity.id
_entity.type
_entity.pdbx_description
1 polymer ?
#
loop_
_entity_poly.entity_id
_entity_poly.type
_entity_poly.pdbx_seq_one_letter_code
_entity_poly.pdbx_strand_id
1 'polypeptide(L)'
;MTRWRLAAGWPEEATFHSLRHYYATALITAGADPTDVQKALRHSSLRITLETYVHWWPKKQRRRNVVGTALRDAARRVRDSQDQR
;
A
#
# COMPACT_ATOMS: atom_id res chain seq x y z
N MET A 1 -35.78 -5.37 11.11
CA MET A 1 -34.56 -5.63 10.30
C MET A 1 -34.71 -5.05 8.90
N THR A 2 -33.66 -4.44 8.34
CA THR A 2 -33.67 -3.79 7.03
C THR A 2 -33.75 -4.81 5.89
N ARG A 3 -34.85 -4.85 5.13
CA ARG A 3 -35.18 -5.88 4.10
C ARG A 3 -34.07 -6.18 3.07
N TRP A 4 -33.21 -5.22 2.80
CA TRP A 4 -32.14 -5.35 1.81
C TRP A 4 -31.02 -6.29 2.28
N ARG A 5 -30.79 -6.42 3.60
CA ARG A 5 -29.76 -7.31 4.14
C ARG A 5 -30.08 -8.78 3.88
N LEU A 6 -31.34 -9.16 4.13
CA LEU A 6 -31.85 -10.50 3.83
C LEU A 6 -31.80 -10.80 2.34
N ALA A 7 -32.24 -9.85 1.50
CA ALA A 7 -32.19 -10.00 0.05
C ALA A 7 -30.76 -10.14 -0.52
N ALA A 8 -29.77 -9.53 0.14
CA ALA A 8 -28.37 -9.60 -0.24
C ALA A 8 -27.61 -10.79 0.37
N GLY A 9 -28.25 -11.64 1.18
CA GLY A 9 -27.58 -12.72 1.91
C GLY A 9 -26.53 -12.23 2.92
N TRP A 10 -26.71 -11.02 3.46
CA TRP A 10 -25.74 -10.39 4.36
C TRP A 10 -25.85 -10.97 5.78
N PRO A 11 -24.73 -11.37 6.44
CA PRO A 11 -24.75 -11.92 7.80
C PRO A 11 -25.37 -10.95 8.81
N GLU A 12 -26.08 -11.47 9.80
CA GLU A 12 -26.73 -10.63 10.82
C GLU A 12 -25.69 -9.84 11.64
N GLU A 13 -24.51 -10.42 11.88
CA GLU A 13 -23.43 -9.80 12.65
C GLU A 13 -22.61 -8.79 11.82
N ALA A 14 -22.78 -8.78 10.49
CA ALA A 14 -21.94 -7.97 9.63
C ALA A 14 -22.37 -6.49 9.64
N THR A 15 -21.39 -5.62 9.84
CA THR A 15 -21.60 -4.19 10.06
C THR A 15 -21.13 -3.36 8.87
N PHE A 16 -21.40 -2.05 8.88
CA PHE A 16 -20.77 -1.12 7.93
C PHE A 16 -19.24 -1.14 8.02
N HIS A 17 -18.69 -1.50 9.19
CA HIS A 17 -17.25 -1.68 9.34
C HIS A 17 -16.76 -2.87 8.51
N SER A 18 -17.52 -3.96 8.44
CA SER A 18 -17.22 -5.13 7.58
C SER A 18 -17.18 -4.76 6.10
N LEU A 19 -18.10 -3.90 5.63
CA LEU A 19 -18.06 -3.36 4.26
C LEU A 19 -16.80 -2.53 3.99
N ARG A 20 -16.41 -1.69 4.96
CA ARG A 20 -15.17 -0.90 4.86
C ARG A 20 -13.94 -1.79 4.76
N HIS A 21 -13.89 -2.88 5.55
CA HIS A 21 -12.80 -3.88 5.49
C HIS A 21 -12.75 -4.60 4.15
N TYR A 22 -13.92 -5.03 3.64
CA TYR A 22 -14.00 -5.66 2.33
C TYR A 22 -13.48 -4.73 1.23
N TYR A 23 -13.95 -3.48 1.21
CA TYR A 23 -13.54 -2.48 0.23
C TYR A 23 -12.03 -2.22 0.27
N ALA A 24 -11.46 -2.03 1.46
CA ALA A 24 -10.03 -1.84 1.63
C ALA A 24 -9.23 -3.04 1.11
N THR A 25 -9.64 -4.26 1.49
CA THR A 25 -8.96 -5.50 1.08
C THR A 25 -9.03 -5.71 -0.43
N ALA A 26 -10.16 -5.37 -1.07
CA ALA A 26 -10.31 -5.45 -2.52
C ALA A 26 -9.34 -4.50 -3.26
N LEU A 27 -9.18 -3.27 -2.78
CA LEU A 27 -8.21 -2.32 -3.35
C LEU A 27 -6.77 -2.82 -3.19
N ILE A 28 -6.43 -3.35 -2.02
CA ILE A 28 -5.08 -3.84 -1.71
C ILE A 28 -4.72 -5.05 -2.59
N THR A 29 -5.63 -6.00 -2.71
CA THR A 29 -5.44 -7.21 -3.53
C THR A 29 -5.37 -6.87 -5.02
N ALA A 30 -6.03 -5.79 -5.46
CA ALA A 30 -5.87 -5.23 -6.81
C ALA A 30 -4.53 -4.48 -7.02
N GLY A 31 -3.68 -4.37 -6.00
CA GLY A 31 -2.36 -3.73 -6.10
C GLY A 31 -2.35 -2.22 -5.90
N ALA A 32 -3.41 -1.63 -5.35
CA ALA A 32 -3.45 -0.21 -5.05
C ALA A 32 -2.35 0.22 -4.07
N ASP A 33 -1.87 1.46 -4.20
CA ASP A 33 -0.90 2.03 -3.26
C ASP A 33 -1.57 2.36 -1.91
N PRO A 34 -0.87 2.23 -0.76
CA PRO A 34 -1.41 2.60 0.54
C PRO A 34 -1.99 4.01 0.63
N THR A 35 -1.42 4.97 -0.10
CA THR A 35 -1.92 6.35 -0.11
C THR A 35 -3.26 6.48 -0.86
N ASP A 36 -3.47 5.70 -1.91
CA ASP A 36 -4.73 5.66 -2.64
C ASP A 36 -5.83 4.99 -1.82
N VAL A 37 -5.50 3.89 -1.14
CA VAL A 37 -6.41 3.22 -0.20
C VAL A 37 -6.79 4.17 0.95
N GLN A 38 -5.85 4.92 1.50
CA GLN A 38 -6.13 5.92 2.53
C GLN A 38 -7.13 6.99 2.04
N LYS A 39 -6.90 7.55 0.85
CA LYS A 39 -7.80 8.56 0.25
C LYS A 39 -9.19 7.98 -0.01
N ALA A 40 -9.26 6.78 -0.56
CA ALA A 40 -10.51 6.07 -0.84
C ALA A 40 -11.33 5.80 0.44
N LEU A 41 -10.65 5.49 1.55
CA LEU A 41 -11.28 5.28 2.86
C LEU A 41 -11.53 6.59 3.63
N ARG A 42 -11.01 7.72 3.12
CA ARG A 42 -11.03 9.05 3.77
C ARG A 42 -10.42 9.04 5.17
N HIS A 43 -9.37 8.24 5.36
CA HIS A 43 -8.62 8.25 6.62
C HIS A 43 -7.77 9.51 6.70
N SER A 44 -7.85 10.18 7.85
CA SER A 44 -7.08 11.40 8.13
C SER A 44 -5.57 11.16 8.18
N SER A 45 -5.14 9.91 8.40
CA SER A 45 -3.74 9.53 8.45
C SER A 45 -3.52 8.16 7.81
N LEU A 46 -2.38 8.02 7.13
CA LEU A 46 -1.93 6.75 6.55
C LEU A 46 -1.71 5.68 7.63
N ARG A 47 -1.38 6.10 8.86
CA ARG A 47 -1.17 5.22 10.00
C ARG A 47 -2.38 4.32 10.26
N ILE A 48 -3.59 4.90 10.22
CA ILE A 48 -4.85 4.16 10.43
C ILE A 48 -5.00 3.04 9.39
N THR A 49 -4.71 3.34 8.12
CA THR A 49 -4.75 2.37 7.03
C THR A 49 -3.68 1.29 7.18
N LEU A 50 -2.44 1.68 7.49
CA LEU A 50 -1.33 0.73 7.60
C LEU A 50 -1.45 -0.17 8.82
N GLU A 51 -1.79 0.36 10.00
CA GLU A 51 -2.00 -0.46 11.20
C GLU A 51 -3.07 -1.53 10.98
N THR A 52 -4.12 -1.21 10.21
CA THR A 52 -5.24 -2.14 9.96
C THR A 52 -4.94 -3.14 8.84
N TYR A 53 -4.30 -2.71 7.75
CA TYR A 53 -4.29 -3.48 6.51
C TYR A 53 -2.91 -3.85 5.96
N VAL A 54 -1.80 -3.43 6.58
CA VAL A 54 -0.45 -3.67 6.05
C VAL A 54 -0.15 -5.14 5.75
N HIS A 55 -0.76 -6.07 6.49
CA HIS A 55 -0.56 -7.51 6.33
C HIS A 55 -1.13 -8.07 5.01
N TRP A 56 -2.08 -7.36 4.38
CA TRP A 56 -2.67 -7.76 3.12
C TRP A 56 -1.87 -7.31 1.89
N TRP A 57 -0.93 -6.37 2.06
CA TRP A 57 -0.12 -5.92 0.94
C TRP A 57 0.89 -7.00 0.53
N PRO A 58 1.06 -7.25 -0.79
CA PRO A 58 2.10 -8.14 -1.27
C PRO A 58 3.47 -7.63 -0.83
N LYS A 59 4.31 -8.54 -0.33
CA LYS A 59 5.69 -8.21 0.07
C LYS A 59 6.43 -7.63 -1.13
N LYS A 60 6.67 -6.31 -1.12
CA LYS A 60 7.52 -5.68 -2.13
C LYS A 60 8.91 -6.30 -2.05
N GLN A 61 9.49 -6.66 -3.20
CA GLN A 61 10.91 -7.03 -3.25
C GLN A 61 11.73 -5.84 -2.75
N ARG A 62 12.33 -6.00 -1.57
CA ARG A 62 13.24 -4.99 -1.03
C ARG A 62 14.48 -4.96 -1.91
N ARG A 63 14.62 -3.90 -2.72
CA ARG A 63 15.84 -3.66 -3.48
C ARG A 63 17.00 -3.51 -2.48
N ARG A 64 17.92 -4.47 -2.48
CA ARG A 64 19.13 -4.43 -1.65
C ARG A 64 20.17 -3.56 -2.34
N ASN A 65 21.11 -3.02 -1.58
CA ASN A 65 22.28 -2.30 -2.10
C ASN A 65 21.97 -1.06 -2.97
N VAL A 66 20.78 -0.45 -2.83
CA VAL A 66 20.40 0.76 -3.58
C VAL A 66 21.38 1.89 -3.32
N VAL A 67 21.66 2.17 -2.04
CA VAL A 67 22.61 3.22 -1.64
C VAL A 67 24.03 2.89 -2.12
N GLY A 68 24.50 1.65 -1.91
CA GLY A 68 25.84 1.26 -2.34
C GLY A 68 26.04 1.34 -3.86
N THR A 69 24.98 1.05 -4.63
CA THR A 69 25.02 1.19 -6.10
C THR A 69 25.07 2.65 -6.51
N ALA A 70 24.24 3.50 -5.89
CA ALA A 70 24.25 4.95 -6.14
C ALA A 70 25.61 5.59 -5.81
N LEU A 71 26.22 5.20 -4.68
CA LEU A 71 27.54 5.70 -4.28
C LEU A 71 28.65 5.25 -5.25
N ARG A 72 28.62 3.99 -5.71
CA ARG A 72 29.59 3.51 -6.72
C ARG A 72 29.43 4.21 -8.05
N ASP A 73 28.20 4.47 -8.48
CA ASP A 73 27.91 5.24 -9.70
C ASP A 73 28.43 6.68 -9.58
N ALA A 74 28.21 7.33 -8.44
CA ALA A 74 28.75 8.66 -8.18
C ALA A 74 30.29 8.67 -8.22
N ALA A 75 30.94 7.69 -7.56
CA ALA A 75 32.40 7.58 -7.54
C ALA A 75 33.00 7.31 -8.94
N ARG A 76 32.30 6.56 -9.81
CA ARG A 76 32.69 6.39 -11.22
C ARG A 76 32.69 7.71 -11.97
N ARG A 77 31.58 8.46 -11.91
CA ARG A 77 31.47 9.77 -12.59
C ARG A 77 32.57 10.74 -12.21
N VAL A 78 32.99 10.75 -10.94
CA VAL A 78 34.09 11.60 -10.46
C VAL A 78 35.43 11.19 -11.09
N ARG A 79 35.72 9.89 -11.17
CA ARG A 79 36.95 9.39 -11.82
C ARG A 79 36.96 9.70 -13.32
N ASP A 80 35.87 9.40 -14.02
CA ASP A 80 35.76 9.63 -15.46
C ASP A 80 35.92 11.12 -15.82
N SER A 81 35.52 12.03 -14.91
CA SER A 81 35.71 13.48 -15.07
C SER A 81 37.15 13.97 -14.83
N GLN A 82 37.95 13.19 -14.11
CA GLN A 82 39.35 13.51 -13.79
C GLN A 82 40.30 13.01 -14.89
N ASP A 83 40.00 11.86 -15.52
CA ASP A 83 40.82 11.27 -16.60
C ASP A 83 40.67 12.01 -17.95
N GLN A 84 39.73 12.94 -18.08
CA GLN A 84 39.43 13.67 -19.32
C GLN A 84 40.05 15.08 -19.38
N ARG A 85 40.93 15.42 -18.43
CA ARG A 85 41.69 16.69 -18.35
C ARG A 85 43.18 16.43 -18.52
#